data_AF-A0A0F9WMB4-F1
#
_entry.id   AF-A0A0F9WMB4-F1
#
_cell.length_a   1.000
_cell.length_b   1.000
_cell.length_c   1.000
_cell.angle_alpha   90.00
_cell.angle_beta   90.00
_cell.angle_gamma   90.00
#
_symmetry.space_group_name_H-M   'P 1'
#
loop_
_entity.id
_entity.type
_entity.pdbx_description
1 polymer ?
#
loop_
_entity_poly.entity_id
_entity_poly.type
_entity_poly.pdbx_seq_one_letter_code
_entity_poly.pdbx_strand_id
1 'polypeptide(L)'
;MDKKYQIIYKNRGRNIVATNREVLIRKVMSKIDSESLNKLLKRDPEFTLLHIVRNDCGCEFSYKTELDIPSESVVCKHGNEVIRYTD
;
A
#
# COMPACT_ATOMS: atom_id res chain seq x y z
N MET A 1 6.47 12.70 -17.98
CA MET A 1 6.43 11.41 -17.26
C MET A 1 5.28 11.50 -16.27
N ASP A 2 4.07 11.11 -16.67
CA ASP A 2 2.95 10.96 -15.75
C ASP A 2 3.28 9.86 -14.74
N LYS A 3 3.81 10.25 -13.57
CA LYS A 3 4.10 9.30 -12.51
C LYS A 3 2.79 8.93 -11.84
N LYS A 4 2.05 8.00 -12.46
CA LYS A 4 0.78 7.46 -11.94
C LYS A 4 0.95 6.77 -10.57
N TYR A 5 2.17 6.31 -10.26
CA TYR A 5 2.55 5.69 -9.01
C TYR A 5 4.00 6.02 -8.67
N GLN A 6 4.27 6.33 -7.41
CA GLN A 6 5.62 6.53 -6.89
C GLN A 6 5.71 6.10 -5.43
N ILE A 7 6.87 5.56 -5.06
CA ILE A 7 7.26 5.37 -3.67
C ILE A 7 8.18 6.52 -3.30
N ILE A 8 7.80 7.27 -2.26
CA ILE A 8 8.59 8.38 -1.74
C ILE A 8 9.16 7.98 -0.40
N TYR A 9 10.47 8.17 -0.25
CA TYR A 9 11.15 8.00 1.03
C TYR A 9 11.30 9.38 1.66
N LYS A 10 10.56 9.66 2.74
CA LYS A 10 10.67 10.90 3.52
C LYS A 10 11.01 10.56 4.96
N ASN A 11 11.99 11.25 5.56
CA ASN A 11 12.37 11.10 6.96
C ASN A 11 12.66 9.64 7.41
N ARG A 12 13.09 8.75 6.51
CA ARG A 12 13.25 7.29 6.71
C ARG A 12 11.94 6.46 6.70
N GLY A 13 10.79 7.08 6.49
CA GLY A 13 9.50 6.42 6.23
C GLY A 13 9.24 6.20 4.73
N ARG A 14 8.51 5.13 4.41
CA ARG A 14 8.04 4.82 3.05
C ARG A 14 6.61 5.33 2.88
N ASN A 15 6.40 6.22 1.92
CA ASN A 15 5.07 6.69 1.54
C ASN A 15 4.75 6.26 0.11
N ILE A 16 3.48 6.05 -0.17
CA ILE A 16 2.97 5.75 -1.50
C ILE A 16 2.22 6.95 -2.02
N VAL A 17 2.54 7.36 -3.24
CA VAL A 17 1.75 8.33 -3.99
C VAL A 17 1.23 7.63 -5.23
N ALA A 18 -0.08 7.68 -5.46
CA ALA A 18 -0.70 7.14 -6.67
C ALA A 18 -1.75 8.14 -7.16
N THR A 19 -2.11 8.09 -8.44
CA THR A 19 -3.20 8.92 -8.96
C THR A 19 -4.49 8.62 -8.20
N ASN A 20 -4.86 7.34 -8.11
CA ASN A 20 -6.03 6.87 -7.39
C ASN A 20 -5.81 5.44 -6.86
N ARG A 21 -6.80 4.90 -6.14
CA ARG A 21 -6.78 3.53 -5.60
C ARG A 21 -6.58 2.47 -6.67
N GLU A 22 -7.22 2.61 -7.83
CA GLU A 22 -7.13 1.61 -8.89
C GLU A 22 -5.69 1.45 -9.41
N VAL A 23 -4.97 2.56 -9.58
CA VAL A 23 -3.57 2.54 -9.96
C VAL A 23 -2.70 1.85 -8.90
N LEU A 24 -2.96 2.11 -7.62
CA LEU A 24 -2.26 1.43 -6.53
C LEU A 24 -2.51 -0.08 -6.57
N ILE A 25 -3.77 -0.51 -6.65
CA ILE A 25 -4.15 -1.93 -6.72
C ILE A 25 -3.48 -2.59 -7.92
N ARG A 26 -3.59 -1.99 -9.12
CA ARG A 26 -2.97 -2.52 -10.33
C ARG A 26 -1.47 -2.69 -10.18
N LYS A 27 -0.80 -1.76 -9.48
CA LYS A 27 0.64 -1.83 -9.25
C LYS A 27 1.03 -2.94 -8.27
N VAL A 28 0.27 -3.10 -7.20
CA VAL A 28 0.54 -4.11 -6.16
C VAL A 28 0.20 -5.51 -6.66
N MET A 29 -0.90 -5.66 -7.38
CA MET A 29 -1.34 -6.91 -8.01
C MET A 29 -0.62 -7.21 -9.33
N SER A 30 0.32 -6.37 -9.78
CA SER A 30 0.96 -6.56 -11.11
C SER A 30 1.83 -7.82 -11.20
N LYS A 31 2.10 -8.48 -10.07
CA LYS A 31 2.96 -9.67 -9.96
C LYS A 31 2.24 -10.88 -9.37
N ILE A 32 0.97 -10.74 -9.01
CA ILE A 32 0.19 -11.79 -8.35
C ILE A 32 -1.27 -11.68 -8.78
N ASP A 33 -1.84 -12.77 -9.28
CA ASP A 33 -3.27 -12.86 -9.56
C ASP A 33 -4.07 -13.19 -8.29
N SER A 34 -5.38 -12.94 -8.32
CA SER A 34 -6.25 -13.14 -7.16
C SER A 34 -6.34 -14.61 -6.71
N GLU A 35 -6.19 -15.59 -7.61
CA GLU A 35 -6.21 -17.01 -7.22
C GLU A 35 -4.94 -17.39 -6.45
N SER A 36 -3.79 -16.98 -6.97
CA SER A 36 -2.48 -17.13 -6.30
C SER A 36 -2.45 -16.43 -4.95
N LEU A 37 -2.98 -15.21 -4.86
CA LEU A 37 -3.10 -14.48 -3.59
C LEU A 37 -3.95 -15.25 -2.57
N ASN A 38 -5.11 -15.76 -2.98
CA ASN A 38 -5.97 -16.57 -2.11
C ASN A 38 -5.29 -17.86 -1.64
N LYS A 39 -4.51 -18.52 -2.51
CA LYS A 39 -3.71 -19.70 -2.13
C LYS A 39 -2.64 -19.35 -1.10
N LEU A 40 -1.94 -18.22 -1.28
CA LEU A 40 -0.95 -17.73 -0.32
C LEU A 40 -1.58 -17.45 1.04
N LEU A 41 -2.69 -16.70 1.09
CA LEU A 41 -3.37 -16.37 2.34
C LEU A 41 -3.90 -17.60 3.10
N LYS A 42 -4.31 -18.66 2.39
CA LYS A 42 -4.70 -19.93 3.03
C LYS A 42 -3.52 -20.68 3.63
N ARG A 43 -2.34 -20.62 2.98
CA ARG A 43 -1.12 -21.29 3.43
C ARG A 43 -0.42 -20.49 4.55
N ASP A 44 -0.46 -19.18 4.44
CA ASP A 44 0.17 -18.22 5.35
C ASP A 44 -0.84 -17.10 5.65
N PRO A 45 -1.66 -17.25 6.71
CA PRO A 45 -2.64 -16.24 7.10
C PRO A 45 -2.04 -14.87 7.47
N GLU A 46 -0.74 -14.81 7.74
CA GLU A 46 -0.01 -13.59 8.09
C GLU A 46 0.58 -12.88 6.85
N PHE A 47 0.47 -13.49 5.66
CA PHE A 47 0.87 -12.85 4.42
C PHE A 47 0.14 -11.51 4.21
N THR A 48 0.89 -10.50 3.77
CA THR A 48 0.36 -9.18 3.44
C THR A 48 0.69 -8.85 1.99
N LEU A 49 -0.34 -8.47 1.24
CA LEU A 49 -0.19 -8.02 -0.14
C LEU A 49 0.57 -6.69 -0.21
N LEU A 50 0.31 -5.80 0.74
CA LEU A 50 1.01 -4.53 0.88
C LEU A 50 1.31 -4.24 2.35
N HIS A 51 2.60 -4.07 2.67
CA HIS A 51 3.07 -3.65 3.99
C HIS A 51 3.88 -2.36 3.86
N ILE A 52 3.49 -1.36 4.64
CA ILE A 52 4.13 -0.05 4.68
C ILE A 52 4.59 0.21 6.11
N VAL A 53 5.90 0.34 6.30
CA VAL A 53 6.52 0.68 7.57
C VAL A 53 7.02 2.11 7.54
N ARG A 54 6.60 2.89 8.53
CA ARG A 54 7.08 4.23 8.81
C ARG A 54 8.12 4.20 9.91
N ASN A 55 9.40 4.07 9.55
CA ASN A 55 10.48 4.02 10.54
C ASN A 55 10.65 5.32 11.34
N ASP A 56 10.08 6.42 10.87
CA ASP A 56 10.16 7.72 11.55
C ASP A 56 9.20 7.83 12.74
N CYS A 57 8.08 7.11 12.72
CA CYS A 57 7.08 7.16 13.79
C CYS A 57 6.57 5.78 14.25
N GLY A 58 7.21 4.69 13.80
CA GLY A 58 6.88 3.31 14.13
C GLY A 58 5.48 2.85 13.68
N CYS A 59 4.84 3.56 12.75
CA CYS A 59 3.52 3.16 12.26
C CYS A 59 3.64 2.12 11.16
N GLU A 60 2.79 1.10 11.22
CA GLU A 60 2.75 0.02 10.24
C GLU A 60 1.34 -0.12 9.68
N PHE A 61 1.27 -0.36 8.36
CA PHE A 61 0.03 -0.54 7.64
C PHE A 61 0.14 -1.79 6.79
N SER A 62 -0.74 -2.75 7.06
CA SER A 62 -0.74 -4.07 6.43
C SER A 62 -2.09 -4.30 5.77
N TYR A 63 -2.06 -4.62 4.49
CA TYR A 63 -3.24 -4.91 3.68
C TYR A 63 -3.08 -6.32 3.11
N LYS A 64 -4.02 -7.22 3.40
CA LYS A 64 -3.93 -8.63 3.01
C LYS A 64 -4.41 -8.85 1.57
N THR A 65 -5.37 -8.05 1.15
CA THR A 65 -6.01 -8.10 -0.17
C THR A 65 -6.15 -6.71 -0.78
N GLU A 66 -6.48 -6.66 -2.06
CA GLU A 66 -6.85 -5.44 -2.77
C GLU A 66 -8.06 -4.74 -2.14
N LEU A 67 -8.96 -5.49 -1.50
CA LEU A 67 -10.14 -4.95 -0.82
C LEU A 67 -9.76 -4.16 0.44
N ASP A 68 -8.69 -4.56 1.12
CA ASP A 68 -8.19 -3.88 2.33
C ASP A 68 -7.51 -2.55 2.00
N ILE A 69 -7.06 -2.36 0.75
CA ILE A 69 -6.44 -1.11 0.31
C ILE A 69 -7.51 0.01 0.37
N PRO A 70 -7.26 1.10 1.11
CA PRO A 70 -8.27 2.12 1.37
C PRO A 70 -8.63 2.92 0.11
N SER A 71 -9.91 3.30 0.01
CA SER A 71 -10.47 4.18 -1.02
C SER A 71 -9.97 5.62 -0.93
N GLU A 72 -9.56 6.04 0.26
CA GLU A 72 -9.09 7.40 0.55
C GLU A 72 -7.62 7.42 0.94
N SER A 73 -7.02 8.62 0.90
CA SER A 73 -5.66 8.83 1.37
C SER A 73 -5.53 8.49 2.85
N VAL A 74 -4.39 7.92 3.23
CA VAL A 74 -4.12 7.48 4.61
C VAL A 74 -3.07 8.38 5.23
N VAL A 75 -3.37 8.87 6.43
CA VAL A 75 -2.45 9.59 7.29
C VAL A 75 -2.29 8.78 8.58
N CYS A 76 -1.06 8.63 9.07
CA CYS A 76 -0.85 7.94 10.33
C CYS A 76 -1.31 8.80 11.53
N LYS A 77 -1.42 8.19 12.72
CA LYS A 77 -1.83 8.90 13.96
C LYS A 77 -0.96 10.11 14.32
N HIS A 78 0.23 10.24 13.74
CA HIS A 78 1.15 11.37 13.94
C HIS A 78 1.05 12.45 12.84
N GLY A 79 0.03 12.38 11.97
CA GLY A 79 -0.20 13.39 10.94
C GLY A 79 0.64 13.22 9.66
N ASN A 80 1.34 12.09 9.50
CA ASN A 80 2.18 11.89 8.32
C ASN A 80 1.51 11.04 7.23
N GLU A 81 1.58 11.48 5.97
CA GLU A 81 1.01 10.78 4.80
C GLU A 81 1.63 9.39 4.58
N VAL A 82 0.81 8.35 4.51
CA VAL A 82 1.21 6.96 4.24
C VAL A 82 0.88 6.58 2.81
N ILE A 83 -0.37 6.81 2.41
CA ILE A 83 -0.88 6.66 1.04
C ILE A 83 -1.50 7.99 0.66
N ARG A 84 -1.09 8.57 -0.46
CA ARG A 84 -1.67 9.79 -1.02
C ARG A 84 -2.22 9.49 -2.41
N TYR A 85 -3.51 9.71 -2.57
CA TYR A 85 -4.14 9.82 -3.89
C TYR A 85 -4.14 11.28 -4.34
N THR A 86 -3.95 11.52 -5.63
CA THR A 86 -3.74 12.88 -6.18
C THR A 86 -4.81 13.35 -7.15
N ASP A 87 -5.76 12.49 -7.47
CA ASP A 87 -6.96 12.77 -8.26
C ASP A 87 -8.12 13.18 -7.34
#